data_AF-A0A2T6DN34-F1
#
_entry.id   AF-A0A2T6DN34-F1
#
_cell.length_a   1.000
_cell.length_b   1.000
_cell.length_c   1.000
_cell.angle_alpha   90.00
_cell.angle_beta   90.00
_cell.angle_gamma   90.00
#
_symmetry.space_group_name_H-M   'P 1'
#
loop_
_entity.id
_entity.type
_entity.pdbx_description
1 polymer ?
#
loop_
_entity_poly.entity_id
_entity_poly.type
_entity_poly.pdbx_seq_one_letter_code
_entity_poly.pdbx_strand_id
1 'polypeptide(L)' 'MIVIRRFVDRRQAYTAIFLKGEPAKIFPTTDYEHARILQIYKQDRRYEGIHNDHTDFDLGAPSDGKQEPR' A
#
# COMPACT_ATOMS: atom_id res chain seq x y z
N MET A 1 -12.45 0.15 3.05
CA MET A 1 -11.16 -0.46 3.43
C MET A 1 -10.58 -1.14 2.21
N ILE A 2 -9.44 -0.65 1.73
CA ILE A 2 -8.66 -1.24 0.64
C ILE A 2 -7.47 -1.98 1.26
N VAL A 3 -7.16 -3.17 0.74
CA VAL A 3 -5.98 -3.93 1.11
C VAL A 3 -5.23 -4.28 -0.17
N ILE A 4 -3.93 -3.99 -0.22
CA ILE A 4 -3.07 -4.33 -1.35
C ILE A 4 -1.98 -5.28 -0.85
N ARG A 5 -1.81 -6.42 -1.54
CA ARG A 5 -0.82 -7.44 -1.18
C ARG A 5 0.05 -7.81 -2.39
N ARG A 6 1.33 -8.06 -2.15
CA ARG A 6 2.24 -8.67 -3.12
C ARG A 6 2.21 -10.19 -2.95
N PHE A 7 1.99 -10.89 -4.05
CA PHE A 7 2.18 -12.33 -4.14
C PHE A 7 3.37 -12.61 -5.05
N VAL A 8 4.12 -13.65 -4.76
CA VAL A 8 5.27 -14.06 -5.55
C VAL A 8 5.18 -15.56 -5.76
N ASP A 9 5.17 -15.99 -7.02
CA ASP A 9 5.38 -17.38 -7.37
C ASP A 9 6.85 -17.61 -7.78
N ARG A 10 7.20 -18.80 -8.26
CA ARG A 10 8.59 -19.12 -8.65
C ARG A 10 9.12 -18.33 -9.86
N ARG A 11 8.26 -17.65 -10.61
CA ARG A 11 8.57 -17.05 -11.92
C ARG A 11 8.09 -15.60 -12.07
N GLN A 12 7.10 -15.16 -11.28
CA GLN A 12 6.34 -13.93 -11.49
C GLN A 12 5.81 -13.40 -10.16
N ALA A 13 5.86 -12.07 -10.01
CA ALA A 13 5.19 -11.37 -8.93
C ALA A 13 3.82 -10.84 -9.41
N TYR A 14 2.90 -10.71 -8.46
CA TYR A 14 1.53 -10.26 -8.66
C TYR A 14 1.16 -9.25 -7.59
N THR A 15 0.27 -8.33 -7.94
CA THR A 15 -0.40 -7.45 -7.00
C THR A 15 -1.87 -7.84 -6.92
N ALA A 16 -2.37 -7.98 -5.69
CA ALA A 16 -3.79 -8.19 -5.43
C ALA A 16 -4.37 -6.98 -4.70
N ILE A 17 -5.50 -6.49 -5.19
CA ILE A 17 -6.27 -5.40 -4.60
C ILE A 17 -7.60 -5.96 -4.12
N PHE A 18 -7.86 -5.82 -2.82
CA PHE A 18 -9.08 -6.26 -2.16
C PHE A 18 -9.90 -5.03 -1.75
N LEU A 19 -11.16 -5.01 -2.17
CA LEU A 19 -12.13 -3.99 -1.82
C LEU A 19 -13.33 -4.68 -1.17
N LYS A 20 -13.89 -4.07 -0.11
CA LYS A 20 -15.04 -4.65 0.59
C LYS A 20 -16.25 -4.73 -0.35
N GLY A 21 -16.77 -5.95 -0.57
CA GLY A 21 -17.94 -6.19 -1.41
C GLY A 21 -17.66 -6.36 -2.90
N GLU A 22 -16.39 -6.27 -3.31
CA GLU A 22 -15.96 -6.45 -4.70
C GLU A 22 -15.06 -7.69 -4.83
N PRO A 23 -15.08 -8.38 -5.98
CA PRO A 23 -14.11 -9.44 -6.24
C PRO A 23 -12.68 -8.89 -6.24
N ALA A 24 -11.75 -9.70 -5.72
CA ALA A 24 -10.35 -9.35 -5.69
C ALA A 24 -9.80 -9.16 -7.12
N LYS A 25 -9.05 -8.09 -7.34
CA LYS A 25 -8.34 -7.85 -8.60
C LYS A 25 -6.90 -8.28 -8.44
N ILE A 26 -6.49 -9.33 -9.14
CA ILE A 26 -5.14 -9.89 -9.09
C ILE A 26 -4.54 -9.82 -10.48
N PHE A 27 -3.37 -9.21 -10.61
CA PHE A 27 -2.69 -9.05 -11.89
C PHE A 27 -1.17 -9.12 -11.71
N PRO A 28 -0.43 -9.61 -12.73
CA PRO A 28 1.02 -9.68 -12.67
C PRO A 28 1.60 -8.27 -12.59
N THR A 29 2.62 -8.11 -11.75
CA THR A 29 3.33 -6.84 -11.55
C THR A 29 4.79 -7.10 -11.25
N THR A 30 5.66 -6.22 -11.72
CA THR A 30 7.04 -6.07 -11.25
C THR A 30 7.08 -5.40 -9.87
N ASP A 31 8.26 -5.41 -9.24
CA ASP A 31 8.46 -4.76 -7.94
C ASP A 31 8.31 -3.24 -8.04
N TYR A 32 8.73 -2.66 -9.16
CA TYR A 32 8.54 -1.24 -9.44
C TYR A 32 7.05 -0.87 -9.55
N GLU A 33 6.28 -1.66 -10.31
CA GLU A 33 4.83 -1.43 -10.45
C GLU A 33 4.11 -1.60 -9.12
N HIS A 34 4.47 -2.62 -8.33
CA HIS A 34 3.92 -2.82 -7.00
C HIS A 34 4.21 -1.63 -6.09
N ALA A 35 5.47 -1.18 -6.01
CA ALA A 35 5.85 -0.02 -5.21
C ALA A 35 5.13 1.25 -5.66
N ARG A 36 4.96 1.45 -6.97
CA ARG A 36 4.22 2.58 -7.52
C ARG A 36 2.74 2.53 -7.13
N ILE A 37 2.11 1.35 -7.14
CA ILE A 37 0.74 1.15 -6.66
C ILE A 37 0.65 1.51 -5.17
N LEU A 38 1.55 1.00 -4.33
CA LEU A 38 1.57 1.34 -2.91
C LEU A 38 1.74 2.85 -2.68
N GLN A 39 2.56 3.53 -3.48
CA GLN A 39 2.75 4.97 -3.41
C GLN A 39 1.47 5.74 -3.76
N ILE A 40 0.75 5.34 -4.82
CA ILE A 40 -0.51 5.97 -5.25
C ILE A 40 -1.57 5.84 -4.17
N TYR A 41 -1.71 4.64 -3.61
CA TYR A 41 -2.66 4.35 -2.53
C TYR A 41 -2.11 4.72 -1.14
N LYS A 42 -0.93 5.36 -1.06
CA LYS A 42 -0.25 5.74 0.17
C LYS A 42 -0.14 4.60 1.20
N GLN A 43 -0.08 3.34 0.75
CA GLN A 43 0.02 2.17 1.62
C GLN A 43 1.44 1.97 2.19
N ASP A 44 2.46 2.59 1.59
CA ASP A 44 3.86 2.65 2.09
C ASP A 44 4.03 3.64 3.26
N ARG A 45 2.95 4.30 3.69
CA ARG A 45 2.92 5.24 4.81
C ARG A 45 1.67 5.02 5.65
N ARG A 46 1.69 5.44 6.91
CA ARG A 46 0.48 5.43 7.74
C ARG A 46 -0.54 6.44 7.20
N TYR A 47 -1.77 5.98 6.93
CA TYR A 47 -2.86 6.83 6.48
C TYR A 47 -4.19 6.37 7.07
N GLU A 48 -5.04 7.31 7.47
CA GLU A 48 -6.33 7.00 8.07
C GLU A 48 -7.28 6.35 7.04
N GLY A 49 -7.98 5.27 7.44
CA GLY A 49 -8.93 4.55 6.58
C GLY A 49 -8.30 3.58 5.56
N ILE A 50 -6.97 3.45 5.56
CA ILE A 50 -6.20 2.55 4.71
C ILE A 50 -5.50 1.53 5.60
N HIS A 51 -5.81 0.24 5.44
CA HIS A 51 -5.19 -0.83 6.22
C HIS A 51 -3.99 -1.39 5.45
N ASN A 52 -2.81 -1.16 6.01
CA ASN A 52 -1.48 -1.46 5.47
C ASN A 52 -0.57 -1.97 6.60
N ASP A 53 0.61 -2.48 6.24
CA ASP A 53 1.55 -3.03 7.24
C ASP A 53 2.08 -1.97 8.23
N HIS A 54 1.84 -0.68 7.99
CA HIS A 54 2.19 0.42 8.91
C HIS A 54 1.03 0.87 9.82
N THR A 55 -0.23 0.50 9.51
CA THR A 55 -1.39 0.90 10.31
C THR A 55 -1.62 -0.03 11.49
N ASP A 56 -1.17 -1.29 11.39
CA ASP A 56 -1.24 -2.25 12.49
C ASP A 56 -0.13 -2.10 13.52
N PHE A 57 1.01 -1.51 13.13
CA PHE A 57 2.18 -1.39 14.01
C PHE A 57 2.26 -0.08 14.81
N ASP A 58 1.26 0.81 14.69
CA ASP A 58 1.19 2.11 15.39
C ASP A 58 2.53 2.88 15.41
N LEU A 59 3.37 2.67 14.39
CA LEU A 59 4.56 3.46 14.15
C LEU A 59 4.03 4.88 13.92
N GLY A 60 4.41 5.79 14.81
CA GLY A 60 3.75 7.09 15.01
C GLY A 60 3.44 7.83 13.72
N ALA A 61 2.41 8.69 13.78
CA ALA A 61 2.01 9.51 12.65
C ALA A 61 3.23 10.17 11.98
N PRO A 62 3.32 10.19 10.64
CA PRO A 62 4.36 10.97 9.99
C PRO A 62 4.21 12.41 10.50
N SER A 63 5.30 12.98 11.01
CA SER A 63 5.34 14.41 11.30
C SER A 63 4.98 15.10 9.99
N ASP A 64 3.77 15.67 9.94
CA ASP A 64 3.37 16.57 8.87
C ASP A 64 4.49 17.60 8.78
N GLY A 65 5.27 17.50 7.70
CA GLY A 65 6.30 18.46 7.37
C GLY A 65 5.59 19.79 7.09
N LYS A 66 5.23 20.51 8.15
CA LYS A 66 5.14 21.95 8.10
C LYS A 66 6.56 22.41 7.82
N GLN A 67 6.81 22.73 6.55
CA GLN A 67 7.92 23.58 6.17
C GLN A 67 7.79 24.85 7.02
N GLU A 68 8.65 24.99 8.03
CA GLU A 68 8.92 26.28 8.65
C GLU A 68 9.86 27.04 7.72
N PRO A 69 9.53 28.27 7.30
CA PRO A 69 10.47 29.11 6.59
C PRO A 69 11.50 29.63 7.60
N ARG A 70 12.78 29.42 7.32
CA ARG A 70 13.87 30.22 7.87
C ARG A 70 14.81 30.61 6.75
#